data_AF-A0AAW0TD70-F1
#
_entry.id   AF-A0AAW0TD70-F1
#
_cell.length_a   1.000
_cell.length_b   1.000
_cell.length_c   1.000
_cell.angle_alpha   90.00
_cell.angle_beta   90.00
_cell.angle_gamma   90.00
#
_symmetry.space_group_name_H-M   'P 1'
#
loop_
_entity.id
_entity.type
_entity.pdbx_description
1 polymer ?
#
loop_
_entity_poly.entity_id
_entity_poly.type
_entity_poly.pdbx_seq_one_letter_code
_entity_poly.pdbx_strand_id
1 'polypeptide(L)'
;MEGDNGVMSHPAHTIVHLFEWRWEDIALECKNFLAPMGFWGVQVSPPQEHPVSSDNSWKQRYQPVSYDLESRSGTKDQFVDMVRQCNDVGRKVSG
;
A
#
# COMPACT_ATOMS: atom_id res chain seq x y z
N MET A 1 29.87 -11.24 -20.54
CA MET A 1 28.43 -10.94 -20.64
C MET A 1 27.74 -11.71 -19.54
N GLU A 2 27.58 -11.10 -18.38
CA GLU A 2 26.56 -11.46 -17.40
C GLU A 2 26.28 -10.17 -16.62
N GLY A 3 25.12 -9.61 -16.89
CA GLY A 3 24.66 -8.35 -16.31
C GLY A 3 24.14 -8.61 -14.91
N ASP A 4 24.86 -8.08 -13.93
CA ASP A 4 24.40 -8.00 -12.55
C ASP A 4 23.29 -6.93 -12.49
N ASN A 5 22.04 -7.39 -12.64
CA ASN A 5 20.86 -6.55 -12.60
C ASN A 5 20.63 -6.04 -11.17
N GLY A 6 21.35 -4.97 -10.80
CA GLY A 6 20.77 -3.81 -10.13
C GLY A 6 20.02 -4.02 -8.81
N VAL A 7 20.37 -5.00 -7.97
CA VAL A 7 19.96 -4.95 -6.57
C VAL A 7 20.83 -3.91 -5.88
N MET A 8 20.38 -2.65 -5.89
CA MET A 8 20.98 -1.60 -5.06
C MET A 8 20.91 -2.04 -3.59
N SER A 9 22.06 -2.46 -3.05
CA SER A 9 22.26 -2.89 -1.67
C SER A 9 22.35 -1.72 -0.67
N HIS A 10 21.89 -0.52 -1.05
CA HIS A 10 21.68 0.55 -0.09
C HIS A 10 20.39 0.26 0.66
N PRO A 11 20.35 0.37 1.99
CA PRO A 11 19.11 0.25 2.73
C PRO A 11 18.10 1.24 2.15
N ALA A 12 17.06 0.72 1.52
CA ALA A 12 15.96 1.56 1.07
C ALA A 12 15.37 2.22 2.33
N HIS A 13 15.36 3.55 2.38
CA HIS A 13 14.83 4.31 3.51
C HIS A 13 13.58 5.12 3.17
N THR A 14 13.27 5.25 1.88
CA THR A 14 12.18 6.09 1.40
C THR A 14 10.87 5.31 1.40
N ILE A 15 9.86 5.87 2.07
CA ILE A 15 8.48 5.38 2.08
C ILE A 15 7.65 6.31 1.21
N VAL A 16 6.76 5.75 0.39
CA VAL A 16 5.79 6.54 -0.39
C VAL A 16 4.43 6.44 0.26
N HIS A 17 3.76 7.58 0.41
CA HIS A 17 2.37 7.61 0.85
C HIS A 17 1.45 7.57 -0.37
N LEU A 18 0.82 6.42 -0.62
CA LEU A 18 -0.17 6.23 -1.68
C LEU A 18 -1.56 6.59 -1.15
N PHE A 19 -1.78 7.90 -1.02
CA PHE A 19 -2.98 8.47 -0.42
C PHE A 19 -4.24 8.20 -1.26
N GLU A 20 -5.27 7.60 -0.65
CA GLU A 20 -6.56 7.21 -1.26
C GLU A 20 -6.49 6.12 -2.35
N TRP A 21 -5.38 5.38 -2.47
CA TRP A 21 -5.27 4.29 -3.45
C TRP A 21 -6.03 3.02 -3.02
N ARG A 22 -6.51 2.25 -4.00
CA ARG A 22 -7.11 0.92 -3.76
C ARG A 22 -6.03 -0.13 -3.53
N TRP A 23 -6.35 -1.18 -2.77
CA TRP A 23 -5.40 -2.25 -2.44
C TRP A 23 -4.82 -2.94 -3.69
N GLU A 24 -5.64 -3.19 -4.70
CA GLU A 24 -5.22 -3.81 -5.95
C GLU A 24 -4.23 -2.92 -6.73
N ASP A 25 -4.46 -1.61 -6.76
CA ASP A 25 -3.59 -0.67 -7.46
C ASP A 25 -2.22 -0.57 -6.75
N ILE A 26 -2.21 -0.61 -5.40
CA ILE A 26 -0.98 -0.62 -4.61
C ILE A 26 -0.19 -1.92 -4.84
N ALA A 27 -0.87 -3.08 -4.93
CA ALA A 27 -0.22 -4.36 -5.19
C ALA A 27 0.51 -4.38 -6.54
N LEU A 28 -0.12 -3.79 -7.57
CA LEU A 28 0.49 -3.63 -8.89
C LEU A 28 1.67 -2.65 -8.86
N GLU A 29 1.53 -1.52 -8.17
CA GLU A 29 2.56 -0.50 -8.05
C GLU A 29 3.81 -1.03 -7.32
N CYS A 30 3.61 -1.86 -6.29
CA CYS A 30 4.68 -2.58 -5.59
C CYS A 30 5.57 -3.37 -6.56
N LYS A 31 4.96 -4.09 -7.51
CA LYS A 31 5.67 -4.95 -8.47
C LYS A 31 6.27 -4.15 -9.62
N ASN A 32 5.50 -3.23 -10.18
CA ASN A 32 5.84 -2.59 -11.45
C ASN A 32 6.78 -1.39 -11.29
N PHE A 33 6.75 -0.72 -10.14
CA PHE A 33 7.48 0.53 -9.94
C PHE A 33 8.30 0.57 -8.64
N LEU A 34 7.68 0.30 -7.49
CA LEU A 34 8.34 0.51 -6.20
C LEU A 34 9.54 -0.43 -5.99
N ALA A 35 9.41 -1.70 -6.38
CA ALA A 35 10.50 -2.67 -6.30
C ALA A 35 11.65 -2.34 -7.27
N PRO A 36 11.42 -2.12 -8.58
CA PRO A 36 12.49 -1.70 -9.51
C PRO A 36 13.19 -0.39 -9.14
N MET A 37 12.46 0.57 -8.55
CA MET A 37 13.00 1.88 -8.18
C MET A 37 13.67 1.91 -6.79
N GLY A 38 13.60 0.83 -6.01
CA GLY A 38 14.29 0.71 -4.73
C GLY A 38 13.63 1.45 -3.56
N PHE A 39 12.32 1.71 -3.59
CA PHE A 39 11.58 2.28 -2.44
C PHE A 39 11.44 1.27 -1.32
N TRP A 40 11.53 1.65 -0.04
CA TRP A 40 11.43 0.71 1.08
C TRP A 40 10.04 0.10 1.25
N GLY A 41 9.02 0.92 1.07
CA GLY A 41 7.65 0.50 1.33
C GLY A 41 6.64 1.59 1.02
N VAL A 42 5.40 1.25 1.34
CA VAL A 42 4.22 2.10 1.15
C VAL A 42 3.56 2.39 2.49
N GLN A 43 3.16 3.65 2.66
CA GLN A 43 2.17 4.06 3.65
C GLN A 43 0.81 4.12 2.97
N VAL A 44 -0.16 3.40 3.53
CA VAL A 44 -1.54 3.38 3.04
C VAL A 44 -2.43 4.32 3.83
N SER A 45 -3.56 4.68 3.23
CA SER A 45 -4.64 5.34 3.97
C SER A 45 -5.26 4.38 5.00
N PRO A 46 -5.92 4.90 6.06
CA PRO A 46 -6.46 4.08 7.14
C PRO A 46 -7.31 2.91 6.60
N PRO A 47 -6.97 1.64 6.92
CA PRO A 47 -7.62 0.46 6.35
C PRO A 47 -8.90 0.07 7.08
N GLN A 48 -9.15 0.65 8.27
CA GLN A 48 -10.33 0.36 9.06
C GLN A 48 -11.61 0.99 8.49
N GLU A 49 -12.75 0.43 8.88
CA GLU A 49 -14.07 0.94 8.55
C GLU A 49 -14.24 2.39 9.01
N HIS A 50 -14.75 3.20 8.08
CA HIS A 50 -15.02 4.61 8.28
C HIS A 50 -16.40 4.97 7.69
N PRO A 51 -17.05 6.06 8.15
CA PRO A 51 -18.32 6.49 7.60
C PRO A 51 -18.17 6.76 6.11
N VAL A 52 -19.10 6.23 5.31
CA VAL A 52 -19.23 6.61 3.91
C VAL A 52 -20.26 7.73 3.85
N SER A 53 -19.78 8.97 3.80
CA SER A 53 -20.62 10.15 3.67
C SER A 53 -20.70 10.57 2.19
N SER A 54 -21.85 11.11 1.77
CA SER A 54 -22.14 11.47 0.38
C SER A 54 -21.19 12.50 -0.22
N ASP A 55 -20.47 13.25 0.62
CA ASP A 55 -19.45 14.22 0.20
C ASP A 55 -18.10 13.58 -0.20
N ASN A 56 -17.92 12.27 -0.02
CA ASN A 56 -16.72 11.49 -0.38
C ASN A 56 -15.38 12.12 0.11
N SER A 57 -15.44 12.87 1.21
CA SER A 57 -14.32 13.62 1.76
C SER A 57 -13.25 12.69 2.35
N TRP A 58 -11.97 12.92 2.02
CA TRP A 58 -10.84 12.16 2.56
C TRP A 58 -10.77 12.14 4.10
N LYS A 59 -11.33 13.19 4.74
CA LYS A 59 -11.41 13.32 6.20
C LYS A 59 -12.21 12.20 6.85
N GLN A 60 -13.13 11.57 6.10
CA GLN A 60 -13.96 10.48 6.60
C GLN A 60 -13.10 9.30 7.08
N ARG A 61 -12.00 8.98 6.37
CA ARG A 61 -11.10 7.87 6.74
C ARG A 61 -10.48 7.99 8.13
N TYR A 62 -10.42 9.20 8.67
CA TYR A 62 -9.88 9.48 10.00
C TYR A 62 -10.95 9.43 11.12
N GLN A 63 -12.18 9.07 10.78
CA GLN A 63 -13.26 8.82 11.74
C GLN A 63 -13.52 7.30 11.77
N PRO A 64 -12.87 6.52 12.64
CA PRO A 64 -13.09 5.07 12.69
C PRO A 64 -14.49 4.73 13.22
N VAL A 65 -15.20 3.82 12.54
CA VAL A 65 -16.48 3.24 13.02
C VAL A 65 -16.22 1.93 13.76
N SER A 66 -15.33 1.10 13.22
CA SER A 66 -14.93 -0.17 13.79
C SER A 66 -13.46 -0.47 13.45
N TYR A 67 -12.95 -1.63 13.87
CA TYR A 67 -11.63 -2.14 13.49
C TYR A 67 -11.71 -3.16 12.35
N ASP A 68 -12.87 -3.32 11.73
CA ASP A 68 -13.00 -4.18 10.56
C ASP A 68 -12.23 -3.58 9.39
N LEU A 69 -11.49 -4.41 8.68
CA LEU A 69 -10.62 -4.00 7.57
C LEU A 69 -11.42 -3.87 6.27
N GLU A 70 -12.55 -3.19 6.36
CA GLU A 70 -13.46 -2.90 5.26
C GLU A 70 -13.47 -1.38 5.05
N SER A 71 -12.77 -0.92 4.01
CA SER A 71 -12.63 0.51 3.75
C SER A 71 -12.97 0.84 2.29
N ARG A 72 -13.00 2.14 1.98
CA ARG A 72 -13.14 2.60 0.58
C ARG A 72 -12.04 2.07 -0.35
N SER A 73 -10.87 1.69 0.19
CA SER A 73 -9.77 1.13 -0.61
C SER A 73 -9.95 -0.34 -0.97
N GLY A 74 -10.91 -1.04 -0.34
CA GLY A 74 -11.21 -2.45 -0.60
C GLY A 74 -11.48 -3.26 0.68
N THR A 75 -11.74 -4.54 0.48
CA THR A 75 -12.06 -5.52 1.54
C THR A 75 -10.81 -6.01 2.27
N LYS A 76 -11.04 -6.73 3.37
CA LYS A 76 -9.97 -7.38 4.13
C LYS A 76 -9.12 -8.33 3.28
N ASP A 77 -9.76 -9.12 2.42
CA ASP A 77 -9.05 -10.10 1.58
C ASP A 77 -8.15 -9.41 0.56
N GLN A 78 -8.62 -8.31 -0.03
CA GLN A 78 -7.82 -7.47 -0.95
C GLN A 78 -6.64 -6.82 -0.21
N PHE A 79 -6.83 -6.39 1.04
CA PHE A 79 -5.75 -5.85 1.86
C PHE A 79 -4.68 -6.90 2.17
N VAL A 80 -5.09 -8.11 2.58
CA VAL A 80 -4.17 -9.23 2.85
C VAL A 80 -3.39 -9.59 1.59
N ASP A 81 -4.06 -9.66 0.44
CA ASP A 81 -3.43 -9.97 -0.84
C ASP A 81 -2.40 -8.90 -1.25
N MET A 82 -2.75 -7.62 -1.10
CA MET A 82 -1.81 -6.50 -1.31
C MET A 82 -0.58 -6.62 -0.41
N VAL A 83 -0.77 -6.84 0.90
CA VAL A 83 0.35 -6.99 1.86
C VAL A 83 1.25 -8.16 1.46
N ARG A 84 0.67 -9.29 1.04
CA ARG A 84 1.42 -10.45 0.58
C ARG A 84 2.24 -10.11 -0.67
N GLN A 85 1.59 -9.58 -1.71
CA GLN A 85 2.24 -9.27 -2.98
C GLN A 85 3.37 -8.24 -2.84
N CYS A 86 3.19 -7.21 -2.00
CA CYS A 86 4.24 -6.22 -1.72
C CYS A 86 5.41 -6.84 -0.94
N ASN A 87 5.14 -7.68 0.07
CA ASN A 87 6.19 -8.36 0.82
C ASN A 87 6.99 -9.36 -0.04
N ASP A 88 6.35 -10.05 -0.99
CA ASP A 88 7.02 -10.98 -1.91
C ASP A 88 8.08 -10.30 -2.79
N VAL A 89 7.94 -8.98 -3.06
CA VAL A 89 8.94 -8.14 -3.75
C VAL A 89 9.77 -7.27 -2.79
N GLY A 90 9.75 -7.63 -1.49
CA GLY A 90 10.54 -7.01 -0.44
C GLY A 90 10.09 -5.60 -0.03
N ARG A 91 8.88 -5.17 -0.39
CA ARG A 91 8.32 -3.86 0.01
C ARG A 91 7.50 -4.01 1.29
N LYS A 92 7.70 -3.09 2.24
CA LYS A 92 6.91 -3.06 3.49
C LYS A 92 5.63 -2.25 3.32
N VAL A 93 4.60 -2.61 4.08
CA VAL A 93 3.31 -1.89 4.12
C VAL A 93 3.12 -1.36 5.54
N SER A 94 2.73 -0.09 5.65
CA SER A 94 2.40 0.58 6.92
C SER A 94 1.07 1.31 6.78
N GLY A 95 0.22 1.27 7.81
CA GLY A 95 -1.13 1.84 7.83
C GLY A 95 -1.55 2.21 9.24
#